data_AF-A0A9X2ZD13-F1
#
_entry.id   AF-A0A9X2ZD13-F1
#
_cell.length_a   1.000
_cell.length_b   1.000
_cell.length_c   1.000
_cell.angle_alpha   90.00
_cell.angle_beta   90.00
_cell.angle_gamma   90.00
#
_symmetry.space_group_name_H-M   'P 1'
#
loop_
_entity.id
_entity.type
_entity.pdbx_description
1 polymer ?
#
loop_
_entity_poly.entity_id
_entity_poly.type
_entity_poly.pdbx_seq_one_letter_code
_entity_poly.pdbx_strand_id
1 'polypeptide(L)'
;MNRRKFITNIGIGTLGLYFTPTIVSCSNKDSVNLDSILGKPITLLSNSIYLDKEGNKDFGYYHYDKNNFTIEKYKGKESFIFYKDSKIVGYTLQIEGDDFFKQNVESISKSMGNYKTNFKNDFGEELQWSNSGTIIKLSVTNFKDLPKLTFYSEFLENAHLVL
;
A
#
# COMPACT_ATOMS: atom_id res chain seq x y z
N MET A 1 -42.37 -18.69 1.19
CA MET A 1 -41.10 -18.49 0.47
C MET A 1 -41.41 -18.04 -0.96
N ASN A 2 -41.47 -16.72 -1.18
CA ASN A 2 -41.87 -16.15 -2.47
C ASN A 2 -40.65 -16.07 -3.40
N ARG A 3 -40.62 -16.95 -4.42
CA ARG A 3 -39.74 -16.82 -5.58
C ARG A 3 -40.10 -15.52 -6.31
N ARG A 4 -39.23 -14.51 -6.25
CA ARG A 4 -39.41 -13.28 -7.02
C ARG A 4 -39.11 -13.55 -8.50
N LYS A 5 -40.09 -13.20 -9.32
CA LYS A 5 -40.10 -13.27 -10.78
C LYS A 5 -39.03 -12.33 -11.35
N PHE A 6 -38.17 -12.84 -12.22
CA PHE A 6 -37.38 -12.01 -13.12
C PHE A 6 -38.33 -11.37 -14.14
N ILE A 7 -38.35 -10.04 -14.21
CA ILE A 7 -38.92 -9.31 -15.35
C ILE A 7 -37.74 -9.01 -16.27
N THR A 8 -37.70 -9.75 -17.37
CA THR A 8 -36.89 -9.46 -18.54
C THR A 8 -37.46 -8.23 -19.22
N ASN A 9 -36.81 -7.07 -19.07
CA ASN A 9 -37.05 -5.94 -19.95
C ASN A 9 -35.84 -5.79 -20.88
N ILE A 10 -36.05 -6.31 -22.09
CA ILE A 10 -35.21 -6.08 -23.26
C ILE A 10 -35.46 -4.63 -23.69
N GLY A 11 -34.49 -3.76 -23.46
CA GLY A 11 -34.37 -2.46 -24.12
C GLY A 11 -33.27 -2.54 -25.16
N ILE A 12 -33.61 -2.84 -26.41
CA ILE A 12 -32.72 -2.64 -27.55
C ILE A 12 -32.90 -1.19 -27.99
N GLY A 13 -31.89 -0.37 -27.72
CA GLY A 13 -31.72 0.97 -28.28
C GLY A 13 -30.30 1.07 -28.81
N THR A 14 -30.19 1.08 -30.14
CA THR A 14 -28.94 1.14 -30.90
C THR A 14 -28.26 2.50 -30.75
N LEU A 15 -26.92 2.53 -30.79
CA LEU A 15 -26.11 3.34 -31.71
C LEU A 15 -24.63 3.39 -31.25
N GLY A 16 -23.76 2.82 -32.08
CA GLY A 16 -22.34 3.18 -32.23
C GLY A 16 -21.43 3.03 -31.01
N LEU A 17 -20.74 1.89 -30.88
CA LEU A 17 -19.51 1.81 -30.09
C LEU A 17 -18.36 1.42 -30.99
N TYR A 18 -17.46 2.39 -31.21
CA TYR A 18 -16.09 2.15 -31.61
C TYR A 18 -15.49 1.10 -30.67
N PHE A 19 -15.14 -0.07 -31.20
CA PHE A 19 -14.36 -1.06 -30.48
C PHE A 19 -12.92 -0.55 -30.35
N THR A 20 -12.63 0.13 -29.24
CA THR A 20 -11.28 0.07 -28.69
C THR A 20 -11.18 -1.19 -27.82
N PRO A 21 -10.15 -2.03 -27.98
CA PRO A 21 -9.94 -3.14 -27.08
C PRO A 21 -9.52 -2.57 -25.72
N THR A 22 -10.47 -2.26 -24.86
CA THR A 22 -10.18 -2.14 -23.44
C THR A 22 -9.85 -3.54 -22.97
N ILE A 23 -8.55 -3.81 -22.87
CA ILE A 23 -8.01 -4.81 -21.97
C ILE A 23 -8.64 -4.47 -20.62
N VAL A 24 -9.66 -5.24 -20.23
CA VAL A 24 -10.26 -5.15 -18.91
C VAL A 24 -9.22 -5.75 -17.98
N SER A 25 -8.27 -4.92 -17.57
CA SER A 25 -7.59 -5.12 -16.30
C SER A 25 -8.68 -4.96 -15.26
N CYS A 26 -9.08 -6.08 -14.64
CA CYS A 26 -9.89 -6.06 -13.42
C CYS A 26 -9.08 -5.46 -12.27
N SER A 27 -8.65 -4.19 -12.37
CA SER A 27 -8.22 -3.45 -11.19
C SER A 27 -9.49 -2.98 -10.50
N ASN A 28 -9.68 -3.40 -9.25
CA ASN A 28 -10.69 -2.80 -8.37
C ASN A 28 -10.62 -1.28 -8.51
N LYS A 29 -11.70 -0.65 -9.02
CA LYS A 29 -11.79 0.81 -9.20
C LYS A 29 -11.56 1.58 -7.89
N ASP A 30 -11.61 0.89 -6.75
CA ASP A 30 -11.53 1.45 -5.40
C ASP A 30 -10.20 1.15 -4.69
N SER A 31 -9.22 0.56 -5.40
CA SER A 31 -7.90 0.27 -4.82
C SER A 31 -7.02 1.53 -4.72
N VAL A 32 -6.37 1.68 -3.56
CA VAL A 32 -5.50 2.84 -3.27
C VAL A 32 -4.10 2.59 -3.82
N ASN A 33 -3.59 3.49 -4.66
CA ASN A 33 -2.22 3.39 -5.19
C ASN A 33 -1.19 3.98 -4.23
N LEU A 34 -0.48 3.11 -3.51
CA LEU A 34 0.52 3.47 -2.49
C LEU A 34 1.68 4.32 -3.04
N ASP A 35 2.05 4.17 -4.31
CA ASP A 35 3.16 4.94 -4.91
C ASP A 35 2.87 6.45 -4.99
N SER A 36 1.61 6.87 -4.79
CA SER A 36 1.16 8.24 -5.04
C SER A 36 0.41 8.92 -3.87
N ILE A 37 0.24 8.21 -2.75
CA ILE A 37 -0.66 8.66 -1.67
C ILE A 37 -0.04 9.65 -0.69
N LEU A 38 1.29 9.66 -0.54
CA LEU A 38 1.94 10.47 0.48
C LEU A 38 1.67 11.98 0.27
N GLY A 39 1.36 12.68 1.36
CA GLY A 39 1.03 14.10 1.36
C GLY A 39 -0.37 14.43 0.84
N LYS A 40 -1.13 13.46 0.32
CA LYS A 40 -2.48 13.69 -0.19
C LYS A 40 -3.53 13.77 0.93
N PRO A 41 -4.70 14.37 0.68
CA PRO A 41 -5.79 14.40 1.66
C PRO A 41 -6.31 13.00 2.02
N ILE A 42 -6.66 12.79 3.29
CA ILE A 42 -7.30 11.57 3.79
C ILE A 42 -8.64 11.27 3.08
N THR A 43 -9.28 12.29 2.50
CA THR A 43 -10.52 12.12 1.72
C THR A 43 -10.32 11.21 0.50
N LEU A 44 -9.10 10.99 0.02
CA LEU A 44 -8.84 9.97 -1.01
C LEU A 44 -9.19 8.55 -0.54
N LEU A 45 -9.09 8.29 0.77
CA LEU A 45 -9.38 6.99 1.35
C LEU A 45 -10.88 6.78 1.59
N SER A 46 -11.71 7.84 1.47
CA SER A 46 -13.14 7.79 1.76
C SER A 46 -13.96 6.92 0.81
N ASN A 47 -13.45 6.66 -0.40
CA ASN A 47 -14.10 5.84 -1.41
C ASN A 47 -13.64 4.37 -1.38
N SER A 48 -12.67 4.03 -0.54
CA SER A 48 -12.10 2.67 -0.49
C SER A 48 -12.69 1.85 0.65
N ILE A 49 -12.85 0.56 0.40
CA ILE A 49 -13.23 -0.41 1.43
C ILE A 49 -11.96 -0.72 2.25
N TYR A 50 -11.86 -0.17 3.46
CA TYR A 50 -10.85 -0.54 4.44
C TYR A 50 -11.42 -1.55 5.45
N LEU A 51 -10.54 -2.35 6.05
CA LEU A 51 -10.94 -3.33 7.06
C LEU A 51 -11.34 -2.63 8.36
N ASP A 52 -10.45 -1.79 8.88
CA ASP A 52 -10.64 -1.08 10.14
C ASP A 52 -9.97 0.30 10.09
N LYS A 53 -10.58 1.28 10.76
CA LYS A 53 -9.99 2.59 11.05
C LYS A 53 -9.66 2.66 12.53
N GLU A 54 -8.42 3.02 12.84
CA GLU A 54 -7.96 3.22 14.21
C GLU A 54 -7.41 4.63 14.43
N GLY A 55 -7.52 5.13 15.66
CA GLY A 55 -7.08 6.48 16.05
C GLY A 55 -8.20 7.50 16.21
N ASN A 56 -7.85 8.78 16.23
CA ASN A 56 -8.74 9.91 16.43
C ASN A 56 -8.84 10.79 15.16
N LYS A 57 -9.52 11.94 15.25
CA LYS A 57 -9.72 12.85 14.11
C LYS A 57 -8.41 13.47 13.57
N ASP A 58 -7.39 13.61 14.42
CA ASP A 58 -6.16 14.34 14.11
C ASP A 58 -5.01 13.39 13.75
N PHE A 59 -5.05 12.15 14.24
CA PHE A 59 -4.06 11.11 13.96
C PHE A 59 -4.71 9.72 13.96
N GLY A 60 -4.41 8.91 12.94
CA GLY A 60 -4.90 7.55 12.87
C GLY A 60 -4.36 6.79 11.67
N TYR A 61 -4.85 5.57 11.49
CA TYR A 61 -4.51 4.74 10.34
C TYR A 61 -5.70 3.92 9.84
N TYR A 62 -5.56 3.45 8.61
CA TYR A 62 -6.49 2.51 7.98
C TYR A 62 -5.75 1.23 7.63
N HIS A 63 -6.41 0.09 7.88
CA HIS A 63 -5.91 -1.21 7.47
C HIS A 63 -6.52 -1.63 6.12
N TYR A 64 -5.66 -1.99 5.17
CA TYR A 64 -6.01 -2.42 3.83
C TYR A 64 -5.51 -3.84 3.54
N ASP A 65 -6.41 -4.73 3.15
CA ASP A 65 -6.05 -6.01 2.53
C ASP A 65 -5.42 -5.82 1.16
N LYS A 66 -4.67 -6.83 0.72
CA LYS A 66 -4.07 -6.97 -0.63
C LYS A 66 -4.93 -6.52 -1.80
N ASN A 67 -6.26 -6.66 -1.75
CA ASN A 67 -7.15 -6.32 -2.87
C ASN A 67 -7.59 -4.85 -2.88
N ASN A 68 -7.27 -4.11 -1.82
CA ASN A 68 -7.73 -2.75 -1.58
C ASN A 68 -6.61 -1.71 -1.81
N PHE A 69 -5.40 -2.15 -2.14
CA PHE A 69 -4.30 -1.29 -2.53
C PHE A 69 -3.54 -1.84 -3.74
N THR A 70 -2.81 -0.97 -4.42
CA THR A 70 -1.87 -1.32 -5.48
C THR A 70 -0.52 -0.68 -5.21
N ILE A 71 0.54 -1.35 -5.62
CA ILE A 71 1.90 -0.82 -5.66
C ILE A 71 2.60 -1.40 -6.89
N GLU A 72 3.27 -0.55 -7.67
CA GLU A 72 3.69 -0.89 -9.03
C GLU A 72 4.70 -2.06 -9.05
N LYS A 73 5.63 -2.08 -8.11
CA LYS A 73 6.78 -2.98 -8.14
C LYS A 73 6.56 -4.30 -7.39
N TYR A 74 5.53 -4.41 -6.55
CA TYR A 74 5.48 -5.43 -5.52
C TYR A 74 4.08 -6.00 -5.29
N LYS A 75 4.03 -7.20 -4.70
CA LYS A 75 2.79 -7.82 -4.26
C LYS A 75 2.74 -7.84 -2.74
N GLY A 76 2.00 -6.90 -2.16
CA GLY A 76 1.78 -6.86 -0.72
C GLY A 76 0.72 -7.85 -0.24
N LYS A 77 0.76 -8.16 1.06
CA LYS A 77 -0.31 -8.88 1.77
C LYS A 77 -1.31 -7.90 2.41
N GLU A 78 -0.77 -6.90 3.09
CA GLU A 78 -1.52 -5.91 3.85
C GLU A 78 -0.75 -4.60 3.85
N SER A 79 -1.48 -3.50 4.04
CA SER A 79 -0.92 -2.17 4.18
C SER A 79 -1.64 -1.38 5.26
N PHE A 80 -0.88 -0.62 6.05
CA PHE A 80 -1.43 0.37 6.95
C PHE A 80 -1.14 1.75 6.39
N ILE A 81 -2.17 2.57 6.20
CA ILE A 81 -2.03 3.94 5.69
C ILE A 81 -2.28 4.91 6.84
N PHE A 82 -1.27 5.69 7.19
CA PHE A 82 -1.26 6.61 8.32
C PHE A 82 -1.61 8.02 7.88
N TYR A 83 -2.42 8.71 8.67
CA TYR A 83 -2.77 10.11 8.44
C TYR A 83 -2.55 10.97 9.69
N LYS A 84 -2.27 12.25 9.45
CA LYS A 84 -2.22 13.31 10.45
C LYS A 84 -2.79 14.60 9.87
N ASP A 85 -3.59 15.34 10.65
CA ASP A 85 -4.16 16.63 10.26
C ASP A 85 -4.85 16.58 8.87
N SER A 86 -5.61 15.51 8.63
CA SER A 86 -6.31 15.22 7.36
C SER A 86 -5.42 14.97 6.14
N LYS A 87 -4.12 14.73 6.31
CA LYS A 87 -3.19 14.34 5.24
C LYS A 87 -2.59 12.97 5.50
N ILE A 88 -2.37 12.20 4.44
CA ILE A 88 -1.65 10.94 4.49
C ILE A 88 -0.16 11.25 4.69
N VAL A 89 0.44 10.64 5.70
CA VAL A 89 1.81 10.94 6.15
C VAL A 89 2.75 9.77 6.01
N GLY A 90 2.23 8.56 5.91
CA GLY A 90 3.03 7.36 5.75
C GLY A 90 2.19 6.16 5.38
N TYR A 91 2.85 5.10 4.95
CA TYR A 91 2.27 3.77 4.87
C TYR A 91 3.29 2.69 5.19
N THR A 92 2.79 1.53 5.61
CA THR A 92 3.57 0.29 5.71
C THR A 92 3.03 -0.74 4.73
N LEU A 93 3.88 -1.67 4.33
CA LEU A 93 3.55 -2.74 3.40
C LEU A 93 4.26 -4.02 3.86
N GLN A 94 3.48 -5.06 4.12
CA GLN A 94 4.02 -6.39 4.39
C GLN A 94 4.10 -7.19 3.10
N ILE A 95 5.26 -7.81 2.86
CA ILE A 95 5.58 -8.53 1.63
C ILE A 95 6.11 -9.92 1.98
N GLU A 96 5.57 -10.92 1.31
CA GLU A 96 6.07 -12.30 1.38
C GLU A 96 7.20 -12.49 0.38
N GLY A 97 8.36 -13.00 0.80
CA GLY A 97 9.36 -13.44 -0.17
C GLY A 97 10.80 -13.49 0.31
N ASP A 98 11.53 -14.46 -0.25
CA ASP A 98 12.88 -14.86 0.16
C ASP A 98 14.01 -13.94 -0.34
N ASP A 99 13.75 -13.01 -1.27
CA ASP A 99 14.78 -12.14 -1.86
C ASP A 99 14.38 -10.66 -2.03
N PHE A 100 13.18 -10.27 -1.61
CA PHE A 100 12.69 -8.89 -1.73
C PHE A 100 13.66 -7.88 -1.12
N PHE A 101 14.10 -8.18 0.10
CA PHE A 101 14.97 -7.30 0.86
C PHE A 101 16.22 -6.93 0.07
N LYS A 102 16.99 -7.95 -0.36
CA LYS A 102 18.26 -7.75 -1.09
C LYS A 102 18.06 -7.07 -2.43
N GLN A 103 17.04 -7.47 -3.19
CA GLN A 103 16.76 -6.90 -4.51
C GLN A 103 16.42 -5.40 -4.44
N ASN A 104 15.80 -4.96 -3.35
CA ASN A 104 15.35 -3.58 -3.20
C ASN A 104 16.36 -2.66 -2.51
N VAL A 105 17.33 -3.19 -1.76
CA VAL A 105 18.40 -2.35 -1.19
C VAL A 105 19.05 -1.50 -2.27
N GLU A 106 19.43 -2.09 -3.40
CA GLU A 106 20.06 -1.35 -4.50
C GLU A 106 19.10 -0.36 -5.17
N SER A 107 17.85 -0.76 -5.42
CA SER A 107 16.86 0.11 -6.07
C SER A 107 16.56 1.34 -5.22
N ILE A 108 16.38 1.17 -3.90
CA ILE A 108 16.10 2.28 -2.99
C ILE A 108 17.35 3.13 -2.83
N SER A 109 18.54 2.51 -2.75
CA SER A 109 19.79 3.28 -2.62
C SER A 109 20.10 4.12 -3.86
N LYS A 110 19.69 3.68 -5.06
CA LYS A 110 19.81 4.48 -6.29
C LYS A 110 18.95 5.74 -6.25
N SER A 111 17.76 5.71 -5.64
CA SER A 111 16.87 6.88 -5.57
C SER A 111 17.10 7.75 -4.32
N MET A 112 17.45 7.14 -3.20
CA MET A 112 17.53 7.81 -1.89
C MET A 112 18.96 8.05 -1.40
N GLY A 113 19.97 7.46 -2.04
CA GLY A 113 21.37 7.53 -1.62
C GLY A 113 21.74 6.43 -0.63
N ASN A 114 22.68 6.74 0.27
CA ASN A 114 23.19 5.76 1.24
C ASN A 114 22.17 5.48 2.35
N TYR A 115 22.09 4.22 2.78
CA TYR A 115 21.32 3.84 3.96
C TYR A 115 22.16 3.84 5.24
N LYS A 116 21.46 3.94 6.36
CA LYS A 116 21.93 3.56 7.68
C LYS A 116 21.38 2.18 8.04
N THR A 117 22.23 1.31 8.57
CA THR A 117 21.77 0.07 9.22
C THR A 117 21.33 0.39 10.65
N ASN A 118 20.06 0.15 10.97
CA ASN A 118 19.55 0.36 12.33
C ASN A 118 19.84 -0.86 13.21
N PHE A 119 19.67 -2.07 12.68
CA PHE A 119 20.14 -3.31 13.32
C PHE A 119 20.46 -4.38 12.29
N LYS A 120 21.33 -5.32 12.68
CA LYS A 120 21.64 -6.55 11.95
C LYS A 120 22.06 -7.63 12.95
N ASN A 121 21.27 -8.68 13.06
CA ASN A 121 21.52 -9.80 13.98
C ASN A 121 20.91 -11.09 13.43
N ASP A 122 20.96 -12.16 14.22
CA ASP A 122 20.45 -13.48 13.83
C ASP A 122 18.92 -13.50 13.60
N PHE A 123 18.19 -12.50 14.09
CA PHE A 123 16.75 -12.38 13.94
C PHE A 123 16.33 -11.63 12.68
N GLY A 124 17.21 -10.75 12.17
CA GLY A 124 16.89 -9.96 10.98
C GLY A 124 17.80 -8.76 10.75
N GLU A 125 17.36 -7.91 9.84
CA GLU A 125 18.06 -6.69 9.45
C GLU A 125 17.05 -5.57 9.16
N GLU A 126 17.40 -4.34 9.55
CA GLU A 126 16.67 -3.12 9.17
C GLU A 126 17.63 -2.07 8.60
N LEU A 127 17.26 -1.56 7.44
CA LEU A 127 17.92 -0.46 6.76
C LEU A 127 16.97 0.74 6.68
N GLN A 128 17.53 1.93 6.80
CA GLN A 128 16.80 3.19 6.68
C GLN A 128 17.51 4.13 5.71
N TRP A 129 16.72 4.72 4.81
CA TRP A 129 17.13 5.82 3.96
C TRP A 129 16.39 7.09 4.38
N SER A 130 17.03 8.23 4.22
CA SER A 130 16.42 9.53 4.52
C SER A 130 16.92 10.54 3.49
N ASN A 131 15.99 11.12 2.74
CA ASN A 131 16.29 12.13 1.73
C ASN A 131 15.15 13.14 1.63
N SER A 132 15.48 14.43 1.70
CA SER A 132 14.54 15.53 1.44
C SER A 132 13.23 15.46 2.25
N GLY A 133 13.33 15.04 3.51
CA GLY A 133 12.19 14.87 4.40
C GLY A 133 11.34 13.62 4.14
N THR A 134 11.73 12.72 3.24
CA THR A 134 11.16 11.38 3.12
C THR A 134 12.06 10.36 3.80
N ILE A 135 11.47 9.45 4.56
CA ILE A 135 12.16 8.35 5.22
C ILE A 135 11.57 7.04 4.71
N ILE A 136 12.45 6.15 4.27
CA ILE A 136 12.10 4.77 3.89
C ILE A 136 12.79 3.84 4.85
N LYS A 137 12.06 2.85 5.40
CA LYS A 137 12.65 1.73 6.12
C LYS A 137 12.30 0.42 5.44
N LEU A 138 13.28 -0.47 5.41
CA LEU A 138 13.14 -1.82 4.91
C LEU A 138 13.67 -2.78 5.97
N SER A 139 12.82 -3.68 6.44
CA SER A 139 13.15 -4.63 7.50
C SER A 139 12.80 -6.05 7.08
N VAL A 140 13.66 -7.02 7.39
CA VAL A 140 13.43 -8.42 7.04
C VAL A 140 13.68 -9.34 8.21
N THR A 141 12.82 -10.34 8.36
CA THR A 141 13.02 -11.45 9.30
C THR A 141 13.94 -12.50 8.68
N ASN A 142 14.85 -13.06 9.47
CA ASN A 142 15.81 -14.06 8.99
C ASN A 142 15.82 -15.36 9.81
N PHE A 143 14.67 -15.70 10.41
CA PHE A 143 14.48 -16.94 11.16
C PHE A 143 14.38 -18.15 10.23
N LYS A 144 15.13 -19.21 10.53
CA LYS A 144 15.20 -20.43 9.70
C LYS A 144 13.86 -21.17 9.58
N ASP A 145 13.02 -21.09 10.62
CA ASP A 145 11.77 -21.85 10.71
C ASP A 145 10.51 -20.97 10.58
N LEU A 146 10.67 -19.68 10.23
CA LEU A 146 9.55 -18.78 9.98
C LEU A 146 9.54 -18.32 8.52
N PRO A 147 8.35 -18.04 7.95
CA PRO A 147 8.25 -17.37 6.67
C PRO A 147 9.05 -16.07 6.69
N LYS A 148 9.87 -15.86 5.66
CA LYS A 148 10.60 -14.62 5.47
C LYS A 148 9.62 -13.52 5.09
N LEU A 149 9.49 -12.54 5.98
CA LEU A 149 8.63 -11.38 5.81
C LEU A 149 9.50 -10.15 5.68
N THR A 150 9.23 -9.36 4.64
CA THR A 150 9.83 -8.06 4.46
C THR A 150 8.78 -6.99 4.72
N PHE A 151 9.11 -6.06 5.61
CA PHE A 151 8.31 -4.89 5.92
C PHE A 151 8.95 -3.68 5.25
N TYR A 152 8.20 -3.04 4.36
CA TYR A 152 8.55 -1.76 3.76
C TYR A 152 7.71 -0.67 4.41
N SER A 153 8.33 0.46 4.73
CA SER A 153 7.61 1.64 5.22
C SER A 153 8.16 2.90 4.60
N GLU A 154 7.27 3.83 4.31
CA GLU A 154 7.63 5.15 3.78
C GLU A 154 6.83 6.22 4.49
N PHE A 155 7.50 7.31 4.90
CA PHE A 155 6.85 8.43 5.55
C PHE A 155 7.54 9.77 5.32
N LEU A 156 6.80 10.86 5.55
CA LEU A 156 7.30 12.23 5.47
C LEU A 156 7.65 12.78 6.87
N GLU A 157 8.89 13.22 7.07
CA GLU A 157 9.49 13.66 8.34
C GLU A 157 8.83 14.91 8.96
N ASN A 158 8.14 15.73 8.15
CA ASN A 158 7.26 16.80 8.67
C ASN A 158 6.02 16.25 9.39
N ALA A 159 5.78 14.95 9.33
CA ALA A 159 4.85 14.22 10.15
C ALA A 159 5.65 13.30 11.08
N HIS A 160 5.94 13.76 12.28
CA HIS A 160 6.41 12.88 13.35
C HIS A 160 5.34 11.79 13.58
N LEU A 161 5.56 10.63 12.95
CA LEU A 161 4.92 9.38 13.31
C LEU A 161 5.66 8.87 14.54
N VAL A 162 4.96 8.88 15.68
CA VAL A 162 5.43 8.15 16.86
C VAL A 162 5.30 6.67 16.50
N LEU A 163 6.45 5.99 16.39
CA LEU A 163 6.55 4.54 16.28
C LEU A 163 6.36 3.90 17.64
#